data_AF-A0A2H3B7W9-F1
#
_entry.id   AF-A0A2H3B7W9-F1
#
_cell.length_a   1.000
_cell.length_b   1.000
_cell.length_c   1.000
_cell.angle_alpha   90.00
_cell.angle_beta   90.00
_cell.angle_gamma   90.00
#
_symmetry.space_group_name_H-M   'P 1'
#
loop_
_entity.id
_entity.type
_entity.pdbx_description
1 polymer ?
#
loop_
_entity_poly.entity_id
_entity_poly.type
_entity_poly.pdbx_seq_one_letter_code
_entity_poly.pdbx_strand_id
1 'polypeptide(L)'
;MYHDKRFQTDPTFPFVCFSHEQVKESTTGSFLLAEKDKFFDITNHILDIDQSVLSNLSTRMAKGDVVRPETDKEKDCFQLLHDLDHVGGRVQGSITSKKYMRHELNALMASEGAPSWYITFAPSDQTHPICLYWADSKETFSPDLRSKDSRIDLIANNLVAGARFFNFMVDLFIKHVLGVGTDHPGAFRKTSSYYGTVEQQGRNPLQIDGCFFCISSGVAGIP
;
A
#
# COMPACT_ATOMS: atom_id res chain seq x y z
N MET A 1 -20.73 12.71 -10.60
CA MET A 1 -19.51 13.53 -10.42
C MET A 1 -19.94 14.71 -9.59
N TYR A 2 -19.17 15.14 -8.59
CA TYR A 2 -19.47 16.42 -7.96
C TYR A 2 -19.35 17.52 -9.02
N HIS A 3 -20.31 18.45 -9.04
CA HIS A 3 -20.28 19.59 -9.96
C HIS A 3 -19.05 20.46 -9.73
N ASP A 4 -18.55 20.48 -8.49
CA ASP A 4 -17.38 21.22 -8.08
C ASP A 4 -16.13 20.33 -8.05
N LYS A 5 -15.12 20.71 -8.84
CA LYS A 5 -13.83 20.02 -8.92
C LYS A 5 -12.68 20.75 -8.21
N ARG A 6 -12.95 21.88 -7.53
CA ARG A 6 -11.90 22.73 -6.93
C ARG A 6 -10.90 21.95 -6.08
N PHE A 7 -11.38 21.01 -5.26
CA PHE A 7 -10.53 20.15 -4.42
C PHE A 7 -9.77 19.07 -5.20
N GLN A 8 -10.28 18.62 -6.35
CA GLN A 8 -9.64 17.58 -7.18
C GLN A 8 -8.52 18.14 -8.04
N THR A 9 -8.66 19.40 -8.45
CA THR A 9 -7.70 20.13 -9.29
C THR A 9 -6.67 20.91 -8.46
N ASP A 10 -6.89 21.07 -7.16
CA ASP A 10 -5.92 21.70 -6.28
C ASP A 10 -4.73 20.75 -6.07
N PRO A 11 -3.49 21.16 -6.44
CA PRO A 11 -2.32 20.29 -6.36
C PRO A 11 -1.86 20.01 -4.92
N THR A 12 -2.26 20.86 -3.97
CA THR A 12 -1.84 20.81 -2.55
C THR A 12 -2.85 20.06 -1.69
N PHE A 13 -4.13 20.11 -2.05
CA PHE A 13 -5.22 19.53 -1.27
C PHE A 13 -5.05 18.03 -0.99
N PRO A 14 -4.71 17.15 -1.97
CA PRO A 14 -4.45 15.74 -1.70
C PRO A 14 -3.31 15.54 -0.69
N PHE A 15 -2.24 16.33 -0.80
CA PHE A 15 -1.10 16.25 0.11
C PHE A 15 -1.46 16.67 1.54
N VAL A 16 -2.23 17.75 1.69
CA VAL A 16 -2.73 18.22 2.99
C VAL A 16 -3.68 17.20 3.61
N CYS A 17 -4.60 16.63 2.82
CA CYS A 17 -5.51 15.59 3.29
C CYS A 17 -4.74 14.34 3.77
N PHE A 18 -3.78 13.87 2.98
CA PHE A 18 -2.95 12.72 3.33
C PHE A 18 -2.10 12.99 4.58
N SER A 19 -1.54 14.19 4.70
CA SER A 19 -0.78 14.60 5.89
C SER A 19 -1.68 14.63 7.13
N HIS A 20 -2.90 15.16 7.00
CA HIS A 20 -3.85 15.21 8.11
C HIS A 20 -4.31 13.81 8.52
N GLU A 21 -4.52 12.90 7.55
CA GLU A 21 -4.82 11.49 7.81
C GLU A 21 -3.68 10.80 8.56
N GLN A 22 -2.44 10.95 8.11
CA GLN A 22 -1.27 10.42 8.83
C GLN A 22 -1.13 10.97 10.25
N VAL A 23 -1.32 12.28 10.45
CA VAL A 23 -1.27 12.91 11.79
C VAL A 23 -2.39 12.35 12.67
N LYS A 24 -3.59 12.17 12.13
CA LYS A 24 -4.73 11.60 12.85
C LYS A 24 -4.48 10.14 13.22
N GLU A 25 -4.01 9.30 12.29
CA GLU A 25 -3.65 7.90 12.54
C GLU A 25 -2.54 7.79 13.59
N SER A 26 -1.49 8.58 13.45
CA SER A 26 -0.36 8.63 14.38
C SER A 26 -0.79 9.10 15.78
N THR A 27 -1.63 10.14 15.86
CA THR A 27 -2.13 10.67 17.14
C THR A 27 -3.07 9.68 17.82
N THR A 28 -3.98 9.06 17.07
CA THR A 28 -4.87 8.01 17.61
C THR A 28 -4.05 6.81 18.09
N GLY A 29 -3.04 6.42 17.30
CA GLY A 29 -2.13 5.34 17.63
C GLY A 29 -1.34 5.62 18.91
N SER A 30 -0.79 6.83 19.01
CA SER A 30 -0.02 7.30 20.17
C SER A 30 -0.90 7.44 21.42
N PHE A 31 -2.12 7.96 21.29
CA PHE A 31 -3.08 8.07 22.39
C PHE A 31 -3.40 6.72 23.02
N LEU A 32 -3.78 5.73 22.19
CA LEU A 32 -4.05 4.35 22.62
C LEU A 32 -2.82 3.62 23.20
N LEU A 33 -1.62 4.16 22.99
CA LEU A 33 -0.37 3.63 23.55
C LEU A 33 0.00 4.35 24.85
N ALA A 34 -0.20 5.66 24.91
CA ALA A 34 0.00 6.49 26.09
C ALA A 34 -0.96 6.14 27.23
N GLU A 35 -2.18 5.69 26.90
CA GLU A 35 -3.15 5.17 27.88
C GLU A 35 -2.78 3.79 28.45
N LYS A 36 -1.78 3.10 27.90
CA LYS A 36 -1.33 1.82 28.44
C LYS A 36 -0.24 2.03 29.47
N ASP A 37 -0.25 1.21 30.52
CA ASP A 37 0.81 1.18 31.56
C ASP A 37 2.22 1.04 30.96
N LYS A 38 2.34 0.42 29.78
CA LYS A 38 3.58 0.25 29.03
C LYS A 38 4.22 1.55 28.52
N PHE A 39 3.52 2.68 28.48
CA PHE A 39 4.09 3.94 27.98
C PHE A 39 5.29 4.41 28.80
N PHE A 40 5.21 4.27 30.14
CA PHE A 40 6.31 4.62 31.03
C PHE A 40 7.50 3.68 30.83
N ASP A 41 7.26 2.38 30.64
CA ASP A 41 8.31 1.40 30.35
C ASP A 41 9.05 1.73 29.05
N ILE A 42 8.31 2.08 27.98
CA ILE A 42 8.89 2.48 26.69
C ILE A 42 9.73 3.76 26.84
N THR A 43 9.24 4.75 27.59
CA THR A 43 9.95 6.01 27.82
C THR A 43 11.24 5.78 28.59
N ASN A 44 11.20 4.97 29.65
CA ASN A 44 12.39 4.62 30.43
C ASN A 44 13.40 3.84 29.57
N HIS A 45 12.95 2.88 28.77
CA HIS A 45 13.82 2.18 27.82
C HIS A 45 14.50 3.12 26.82
N ILE A 46 13.80 4.13 26.30
CA ILE A 46 14.40 5.12 25.38
C ILE A 46 15.51 5.92 26.09
N LEU A 47 15.30 6.27 27.36
CA LEU A 47 16.24 7.08 28.14
C LEU A 47 17.45 6.28 28.63
N ASP A 48 17.25 5.01 28.97
CA ASP A 48 18.27 4.17 29.60
C ASP A 48 19.12 3.38 28.58
N ILE A 49 18.83 3.49 27.28
CA ILE A 49 19.49 2.66 26.28
C ILE A 49 20.96 3.02 26.06
N ASP A 50 21.79 1.99 25.94
CA ASP A 50 23.21 2.14 25.65
C ASP A 50 23.43 2.48 24.17
N GLN A 51 23.67 3.76 23.89
CA GLN A 51 23.89 4.28 22.54
C GLN A 51 25.07 3.61 21.82
N SER A 52 26.09 3.16 22.56
CA SER A 52 27.26 2.50 21.97
C SER A 52 26.90 1.11 21.42
N VAL A 53 26.09 0.37 22.16
CA VAL A 53 25.56 -0.95 21.76
C VAL A 53 24.62 -0.79 20.57
N LEU A 54 23.71 0.19 20.61
CA LEU A 54 22.79 0.47 19.51
C LEU A 54 23.54 0.83 18.20
N SER A 55 24.59 1.64 18.28
CA SER A 55 25.43 2.01 17.13
C SER A 55 26.18 0.79 16.55
N ASN A 56 26.70 -0.07 17.43
CA ASN A 56 27.35 -1.32 17.00
C ASN A 56 26.37 -2.26 16.30
N LEU A 57 25.18 -2.45 16.88
CA LEU A 57 24.09 -3.24 16.29
C LEU A 57 23.68 -2.68 14.93
N SER A 58 23.46 -1.36 14.83
CA SER A 58 23.12 -0.69 13.58
C SER A 58 24.18 -0.92 12.49
N THR A 59 25.46 -0.88 12.85
CA THR A 59 26.56 -1.10 11.91
C THR A 59 26.59 -2.54 11.41
N ARG A 60 26.39 -3.53 12.30
CA ARG A 60 26.30 -4.96 11.95
C ARG A 60 25.10 -5.26 11.07
N MET A 61 23.94 -4.70 11.41
CA MET A 61 22.71 -4.85 10.61
C MET A 61 22.85 -4.21 9.23
N ALA A 62 23.47 -3.03 9.13
CA ALA A 62 23.70 -2.35 7.85
C ALA A 62 24.67 -3.13 6.93
N LYS A 63 25.58 -3.91 7.51
CA LYS A 63 26.49 -4.80 6.78
C LYS A 63 25.79 -6.05 6.23
N GLY A 64 24.57 -6.35 6.69
CA GLY A 64 23.78 -7.53 6.29
C GLY A 64 23.99 -8.75 7.18
N ASP A 65 24.63 -8.60 8.34
CA ASP A 65 24.82 -9.70 9.28
C ASP A 65 23.48 -10.10 9.93
N VAL A 66 23.24 -11.40 10.14
CA VAL A 66 22.09 -11.88 10.93
C VAL A 66 22.40 -11.62 12.41
N VAL A 67 21.95 -10.48 12.91
CA VAL A 67 22.17 -10.06 14.29
C VAL A 67 21.13 -10.71 15.21
N ARG A 68 21.59 -11.52 16.16
CA ARG A 68 20.79 -12.02 17.28
C ARG A 68 21.29 -11.36 18.57
N PRO A 69 20.40 -10.86 19.45
CA PRO A 69 20.82 -10.30 20.72
C PRO A 69 21.35 -11.40 21.63
N GLU A 70 22.60 -11.28 22.07
CA GLU A 70 23.25 -12.23 22.98
C GLU A 70 23.34 -11.63 24.38
N THR A 71 23.68 -10.34 24.46
CA THR A 71 23.79 -9.62 25.74
C THR A 71 22.46 -9.02 26.17
N ASP A 72 22.28 -8.80 27.47
CA ASP A 72 21.04 -8.18 27.98
C ASP A 72 20.86 -6.76 27.43
N LYS A 73 21.94 -5.98 27.29
CA LYS A 73 21.91 -4.66 26.63
C LYS A 73 21.48 -4.72 25.16
N GLU A 74 21.89 -5.76 24.44
CA GLU A 74 21.40 -5.96 23.06
C GLU A 74 19.92 -6.35 23.07
N LYS A 75 19.46 -7.18 24.00
CA LYS A 75 18.03 -7.51 24.13
C LYS A 75 17.19 -6.27 24.39
N ASP A 76 17.67 -5.35 25.23
CA ASP A 76 16.99 -4.06 25.48
C ASP A 76 16.88 -3.23 24.20
N CYS A 77 17.92 -3.21 23.36
CA CYS A 77 17.87 -2.57 22.03
C CYS A 77 16.82 -3.20 21.10
N PHE A 78 16.71 -4.53 21.09
CA PHE A 78 15.68 -5.22 20.32
C PHE A 78 14.27 -5.02 20.90
N GLN A 79 14.14 -4.92 22.21
CA GLN A 79 12.87 -4.60 22.86
C GLN A 79 12.43 -3.19 22.49
N LEU A 80 13.34 -2.21 22.50
CA LEU A 80 13.04 -0.85 22.03
C LEU A 80 12.56 -0.84 20.57
N LEU A 81 13.23 -1.59 19.68
CA LEU A 81 12.81 -1.72 18.28
C LEU A 81 11.40 -2.32 18.17
N HIS A 82 11.08 -3.33 18.98
CA HIS A 82 9.75 -3.93 19.03
C HIS A 82 8.69 -2.94 19.54
N ASP A 83 9.03 -2.14 20.55
CA ASP A 83 8.15 -1.12 21.11
C ASP A 83 7.88 -0.01 20.09
N LEU A 84 8.90 0.42 19.33
CA LEU A 84 8.77 1.36 18.23
C LEU A 84 7.97 0.78 17.05
N ASP A 85 8.19 -0.49 16.69
CA ASP A 85 7.37 -1.20 15.69
C ASP A 85 5.89 -1.17 16.10
N HIS A 86 5.59 -1.43 17.38
CA HIS A 86 4.21 -1.41 17.89
C HIS A 86 3.55 -0.04 17.74
N VAL A 87 4.33 1.04 17.84
CA VAL A 87 3.87 2.43 17.62
C VAL A 87 3.69 2.72 16.12
N GLY A 88 4.68 2.35 15.30
CA GLY A 88 4.73 2.66 13.87
C GLY A 88 3.76 1.85 13.01
N GLY A 89 3.26 0.71 13.50
CA GLY A 89 2.34 -0.17 12.79
C GLY A 89 1.00 0.45 12.37
N ARG A 90 0.61 1.57 12.99
CA ARG A 90 -0.67 2.24 12.73
C ARG A 90 -0.61 3.33 11.66
N VAL A 91 0.60 3.72 11.23
CA VAL A 91 0.79 4.74 10.20
C VAL A 91 0.87 4.06 8.83
N GLN A 92 -0.03 4.39 7.92
CA GLN A 92 -0.02 3.84 6.58
C GLN A 92 1.34 4.09 5.87
N GLY A 93 1.90 3.04 5.25
CA GLY A 93 3.17 3.13 4.52
C GLY A 93 4.43 3.05 5.39
N SER A 94 4.30 2.93 6.71
CA SER A 94 5.43 2.68 7.61
C SER A 94 6.13 1.34 7.34
N ILE A 95 7.36 1.20 7.83
CA ILE A 95 8.12 -0.08 7.73
C ILE A 95 7.33 -1.21 8.41
N THR A 96 6.71 -0.92 9.55
CA THR A 96 5.90 -1.90 10.28
C THR A 96 4.63 -2.27 9.53
N SER A 97 3.94 -1.31 8.88
CA SER A 97 2.79 -1.60 8.01
C SER A 97 3.17 -2.56 6.87
N LYS A 98 4.33 -2.35 6.23
CA LYS A 98 4.87 -3.28 5.21
C LYS A 98 5.18 -4.67 5.78
N LYS A 99 5.73 -4.73 6.99
CA LYS A 99 5.98 -5.99 7.70
C LYS A 99 4.67 -6.73 8.00
N TYR A 100 3.60 -6.04 8.41
CA TYR A 100 2.28 -6.65 8.62
C TYR A 100 1.67 -7.19 7.33
N MET A 101 1.72 -6.44 6.22
CA MET A 101 1.25 -6.96 4.92
C MET A 101 1.98 -8.26 4.53
N ARG A 102 3.28 -8.35 4.79
CA ARG A 102 4.05 -9.58 4.56
C ARG A 102 3.61 -10.73 5.47
N HIS A 103 3.29 -10.44 6.74
CA HIS A 103 2.77 -11.45 7.66
C HIS A 103 1.39 -11.94 7.25
N GLU A 104 0.51 -11.07 6.77
CA GLU A 104 -0.81 -11.44 6.23
C GLU A 104 -0.68 -12.36 5.01
N LEU A 105 0.22 -12.02 4.07
CA LEU A 105 0.50 -12.87 2.92
C LEU A 105 1.04 -14.25 3.35
N ASN A 106 1.96 -14.29 4.32
CA ASN A 106 2.47 -15.56 4.84
C ASN A 106 1.38 -16.39 5.53
N ALA A 107 0.49 -15.76 6.28
CA ALA A 107 -0.64 -16.43 6.92
C ALA A 107 -1.61 -16.99 5.88
N LEU A 108 -1.92 -16.23 4.83
CA LEU A 108 -2.75 -16.67 3.71
C LEU A 108 -2.12 -17.87 2.99
N MET A 109 -0.81 -17.83 2.74
CA MET A 109 -0.10 -18.96 2.12
C MET A 109 -0.08 -20.20 3.01
N ALA A 110 -0.03 -20.03 4.33
CA ALA A 110 -0.08 -21.15 5.27
C ALA A 110 -1.47 -21.80 5.32
N SER A 111 -2.56 -21.03 5.15
CA SER A 111 -3.93 -21.55 5.18
C SER A 111 -4.42 -22.09 3.84
N GLU A 112 -4.11 -21.39 2.74
CA GLU A 112 -4.66 -21.67 1.40
C GLU A 112 -3.64 -22.33 0.46
N GLY A 113 -2.37 -22.39 0.85
CA GLY A 113 -1.27 -22.91 0.04
C GLY A 113 -0.54 -21.83 -0.77
N ALA A 114 0.41 -22.26 -1.60
CA ALA A 114 1.21 -21.34 -2.39
C ALA A 114 0.39 -20.60 -3.46
N PRO A 115 0.71 -19.32 -3.76
CA PRO A 115 0.06 -18.58 -4.84
C PRO A 115 0.23 -19.31 -6.17
N SER A 116 -0.88 -19.51 -6.88
CA SER A 116 -0.86 -20.09 -8.24
C SER A 116 -0.39 -19.05 -9.26
N TRP A 117 -0.69 -17.77 -9.03
CA TRP A 117 -0.38 -16.67 -9.93
C TRP A 117 0.07 -15.43 -9.17
N TYR A 118 1.10 -14.77 -9.70
CA TYR A 118 1.48 -13.41 -9.34
C TYR A 118 1.19 -12.50 -10.55
N ILE A 119 0.29 -11.55 -10.39
CA ILE A 119 -0.18 -10.68 -11.47
C ILE A 119 0.10 -9.23 -11.10
N THR A 120 0.87 -8.54 -11.95
CA THR A 120 1.03 -7.10 -11.90
C THR A 120 0.38 -6.49 -13.13
N PHE A 121 -0.45 -5.47 -12.93
CA PHE A 121 -0.97 -4.69 -14.06
C PHE A 121 -0.99 -3.20 -13.73
N ALA A 122 -0.74 -2.40 -14.78
CA ALA A 122 -0.63 -0.96 -14.73
C ALA A 122 -1.58 -0.37 -15.79
N PRO A 123 -2.81 0.02 -15.43
CA PRO A 123 -3.73 0.58 -16.40
C PRO A 123 -3.23 1.93 -16.88
N SER A 124 -3.13 2.12 -18.21
CA SER A 124 -2.64 3.38 -18.79
C SER A 124 -3.71 4.47 -18.71
N ASP A 125 -3.55 5.37 -17.75
CA ASP A 125 -4.40 6.55 -17.55
C ASP A 125 -4.37 7.52 -18.74
N GLN A 126 -3.22 7.69 -19.40
CA GLN A 126 -3.03 8.63 -20.53
C GLN A 126 -3.70 8.20 -21.83
N THR A 127 -3.93 6.90 -22.04
CA THR A 127 -4.47 6.37 -23.30
C THR A 127 -5.89 5.87 -23.17
N HIS A 128 -6.43 5.80 -21.96
CA HIS A 128 -7.75 5.23 -21.73
C HIS A 128 -8.87 6.30 -21.80
N PRO A 129 -9.85 6.18 -22.72
CA PRO A 129 -10.91 7.17 -22.90
C PRO A 129 -11.72 7.46 -21.63
N ILE A 130 -11.96 6.45 -20.78
CA ILE A 130 -12.66 6.63 -19.50
C ILE A 130 -11.89 7.56 -18.54
N CYS A 131 -10.56 7.41 -18.47
CA CYS A 131 -9.72 8.25 -17.62
C CYS A 131 -9.77 9.71 -18.09
N LEU A 132 -9.59 9.92 -19.39
CA LEU A 132 -9.67 11.26 -20.02
C LEU A 132 -11.05 11.89 -19.80
N TYR A 133 -12.13 11.13 -19.95
CA TYR A 133 -13.49 11.59 -19.69
C TYR A 133 -13.72 12.00 -18.22
N TRP A 134 -13.07 11.34 -17.26
CA TRP A 134 -13.16 11.73 -15.85
C TRP A 134 -12.29 12.94 -15.52
N ALA A 135 -11.14 13.07 -16.17
CA ALA A 135 -10.28 14.23 -16.02
C ALA A 135 -10.96 15.49 -16.57
N ASP A 136 -11.60 15.39 -17.74
CA ASP A 136 -12.25 16.48 -18.48
C ASP A 136 -13.53 17.04 -17.81
N SER A 137 -13.97 18.24 -18.23
CA SER A 137 -15.15 18.96 -17.72
C SER A 137 -16.50 18.26 -17.95
N LYS A 138 -16.51 17.09 -18.61
CA LYS A 138 -17.65 16.18 -18.79
C LYS A 138 -18.76 16.65 -19.73
N GLU A 139 -18.46 17.48 -20.72
CA GLU A 139 -19.51 17.95 -21.63
C GLU A 139 -20.00 16.86 -22.60
N THR A 140 -19.18 15.87 -22.95
CA THR A 140 -19.59 14.66 -23.70
C THR A 140 -18.50 13.58 -23.64
N PHE A 141 -18.87 12.29 -23.63
CA PHE A 141 -17.90 11.21 -23.84
C PHE A 141 -17.57 11.13 -25.33
N SER A 142 -16.29 11.19 -25.68
CA SER A 142 -15.80 10.91 -27.03
C SER A 142 -14.71 9.82 -26.96
N PRO A 143 -14.78 8.79 -27.81
CA PRO A 143 -13.71 7.79 -27.93
C PRO A 143 -12.46 8.36 -28.63
N ASP A 144 -12.57 9.53 -29.27
CA ASP A 144 -11.47 10.14 -30.00
C ASP A 144 -10.41 10.71 -29.03
N LEU A 145 -9.19 10.23 -29.16
CA LEU A 145 -8.07 10.68 -28.33
C LEU A 145 -7.59 12.07 -28.76
N ARG A 146 -7.48 12.99 -27.80
CA ARG A 146 -6.79 14.27 -27.99
C ARG A 146 -5.30 14.06 -28.29
N SER A 147 -4.63 15.11 -28.73
CA SER A 147 -3.17 15.11 -28.90
C SER A 147 -2.46 14.63 -27.62
N LYS A 148 -1.27 14.02 -27.78
CA LYS A 148 -0.52 13.44 -26.66
C LYS A 148 -0.30 14.46 -25.53
N ASP A 149 0.12 15.68 -25.87
CA ASP A 149 0.41 16.72 -24.88
C ASP A 149 -0.86 17.15 -24.13
N SER A 150 -1.97 17.33 -24.85
CA SER A 150 -3.26 17.67 -24.24
C SER A 150 -3.75 16.60 -23.26
N ARG A 151 -3.47 15.31 -23.53
CA ARG A 151 -3.84 14.21 -22.62
C ARG A 151 -3.01 14.22 -21.34
N ILE A 152 -1.70 14.47 -21.47
CA ILE A 152 -0.78 14.55 -20.33
C ILE A 152 -1.17 15.74 -19.44
N ASP A 153 -1.38 16.91 -20.04
CA ASP A 153 -1.78 18.12 -19.32
C ASP A 153 -3.12 17.92 -18.60
N LEU A 154 -4.09 17.29 -19.26
CA LEU A 154 -5.40 17.06 -18.68
C LEU A 154 -5.35 16.18 -17.43
N ILE A 155 -4.53 15.13 -17.45
CA ILE A 155 -4.36 14.22 -16.32
C ILE A 155 -3.54 14.88 -15.21
N ALA A 156 -2.46 15.58 -15.57
CA ALA A 156 -1.63 16.31 -14.61
C ALA A 156 -2.44 17.35 -13.82
N ASN A 157 -3.42 17.98 -14.45
CA ASN A 157 -4.32 18.95 -13.81
C ASN A 157 -5.45 18.31 -12.97
N ASN A 158 -5.66 16.99 -13.06
CA ASN A 158 -6.70 16.29 -12.31
C ASN A 158 -6.26 14.85 -11.96
N LEU A 159 -5.28 14.79 -11.07
CA LEU A 159 -4.70 13.55 -10.54
C LEU A 159 -5.74 12.62 -9.87
N VAL A 160 -6.81 13.19 -9.31
CA VAL A 160 -7.92 12.42 -8.71
C VAL A 160 -8.67 11.59 -9.75
N ALA A 161 -8.76 12.07 -11.00
CA ALA A 161 -9.36 11.28 -12.08
C ALA A 161 -8.53 10.02 -12.38
N GLY A 162 -7.20 10.14 -12.38
CA GLY A 162 -6.27 9.00 -12.52
C GLY A 162 -6.43 7.98 -11.40
N ALA A 163 -6.47 8.43 -10.14
CA ALA A 163 -6.67 7.54 -8.99
C ALA A 163 -8.02 6.80 -9.03
N ARG A 164 -9.10 7.49 -9.44
CA ARG A 164 -10.43 6.87 -9.63
C ARG A 164 -10.45 5.87 -10.77
N PHE A 165 -9.78 6.19 -11.88
CA PHE A 165 -9.59 5.28 -12.99
C PHE A 165 -8.86 4.02 -12.57
N PHE A 166 -7.76 4.16 -11.83
CA PHE A 166 -7.03 3.01 -11.29
C PHE A 166 -7.94 2.14 -10.40
N ASN A 167 -8.66 2.72 -9.45
CA ASN A 167 -9.58 1.97 -8.59
C ASN A 167 -10.66 1.24 -9.40
N PHE A 168 -11.25 1.91 -10.38
CA PHE A 168 -12.24 1.30 -11.27
C PHE A 168 -11.67 0.10 -12.04
N MET A 169 -10.43 0.20 -12.55
CA MET A 169 -9.77 -0.91 -13.25
C MET A 169 -9.45 -2.07 -12.30
N VAL A 170 -9.06 -1.79 -11.06
CA VAL A 170 -8.85 -2.81 -10.02
C VAL A 170 -10.14 -3.54 -9.67
N ASP A 171 -11.23 -2.82 -9.46
CA ASP A 171 -12.54 -3.42 -9.16
C ASP A 171 -13.03 -4.31 -10.31
N LEU A 172 -12.86 -3.85 -11.55
CA LEU A 172 -13.18 -4.66 -12.73
C LEU A 172 -12.27 -5.89 -12.86
N PHE A 173 -10.98 -5.76 -12.54
CA PHE A 173 -10.05 -6.88 -12.55
C PHE A 173 -10.45 -7.95 -11.53
N ILE A 174 -10.72 -7.56 -10.28
CA ILE A 174 -11.15 -8.48 -9.22
C ILE A 174 -12.48 -9.16 -9.61
N LYS A 175 -13.44 -8.40 -10.13
CA LYS A 175 -14.75 -8.93 -10.49
C LYS A 175 -14.71 -9.83 -11.73
N HIS A 176 -14.12 -9.38 -12.82
CA HIS A 176 -14.24 -10.04 -14.13
C HIS A 176 -13.06 -10.95 -14.46
N VAL A 177 -11.84 -10.57 -14.06
CA VAL A 177 -10.63 -11.38 -14.34
C VAL A 177 -10.45 -12.45 -13.27
N LEU A 178 -10.59 -12.11 -11.98
CA LEU A 178 -10.51 -13.10 -10.89
C LEU A 178 -11.83 -13.84 -10.65
N GLY A 179 -12.97 -13.28 -11.08
CA GLY A 179 -14.29 -13.89 -10.86
C GLY A 179 -14.74 -13.85 -9.40
N VAL A 180 -14.25 -12.89 -8.61
CA VAL A 180 -14.60 -12.79 -7.18
C VAL A 180 -15.98 -12.18 -7.04
N GLY A 181 -16.87 -12.88 -6.32
CA GLY A 181 -18.24 -12.43 -6.09
C GLY A 181 -19.14 -12.50 -7.33
N THR A 182 -18.78 -13.32 -8.32
CA THR A 182 -19.60 -13.57 -9.51
C THR A 182 -19.97 -15.05 -9.64
N ASP A 183 -21.02 -15.34 -10.41
CA ASP A 183 -21.49 -16.71 -10.67
C ASP A 183 -20.69 -17.42 -11.78
N HIS A 184 -19.72 -16.73 -12.39
CA HIS A 184 -18.88 -17.27 -13.45
C HIS A 184 -17.43 -17.45 -12.95
N PRO A 185 -16.70 -18.46 -13.43
CA PRO A 185 -15.28 -18.55 -13.15
C PRO A 185 -14.53 -17.35 -13.73
N GLY A 186 -13.44 -16.95 -13.08
CA GLY A 186 -12.50 -15.96 -13.62
C GLY A 186 -11.66 -16.55 -14.76
N ALA A 187 -10.84 -15.71 -15.38
CA ALA A 187 -9.88 -16.10 -16.41
C ALA A 187 -8.89 -17.17 -15.91
N PHE A 188 -8.57 -17.15 -14.61
CA PHE A 188 -7.66 -18.09 -13.95
C PHE A 188 -8.38 -19.21 -13.22
N ARG A 189 -9.60 -19.57 -13.65
CA ARG A 189 -10.53 -20.50 -12.99
C ARG A 189 -11.12 -19.88 -11.71
N LYS A 190 -11.64 -20.73 -10.81
CA LYS A 190 -12.25 -20.31 -9.55
C LYS A 190 -11.16 -19.88 -8.58
N THR A 191 -11.07 -18.58 -8.32
CA THR A 191 -10.20 -18.01 -7.27
C THR A 191 -10.69 -18.47 -5.90
N SER A 192 -9.83 -19.12 -5.10
CA SER A 192 -10.14 -19.43 -3.69
C SER A 192 -9.87 -18.20 -2.81
N SER A 193 -8.70 -17.57 -3.00
CA SER A 193 -8.29 -16.38 -2.28
C SER A 193 -7.34 -15.51 -3.11
N TYR A 194 -7.28 -14.22 -2.76
CA TYR A 194 -6.33 -13.30 -3.36
C TYR A 194 -5.82 -12.29 -2.31
N TYR A 195 -4.61 -11.80 -2.51
CA TYR A 195 -4.03 -10.71 -1.74
C TYR A 195 -3.54 -9.63 -2.70
N GLY A 196 -4.03 -8.40 -2.54
CA GLY A 196 -3.75 -7.28 -3.44
C GLY A 196 -3.01 -6.15 -2.72
N THR A 197 -1.96 -5.63 -3.35
CA THR A 197 -1.23 -4.45 -2.90
C THR A 197 -1.10 -3.45 -4.04
N VAL A 198 -0.98 -2.17 -3.69
CA VAL A 198 -0.82 -1.07 -4.64
C VAL A 198 0.60 -0.51 -4.52
N GLU A 199 1.28 -0.33 -5.66
CA GLU A 199 2.61 0.27 -5.73
C GLU A 199 2.57 1.54 -6.58
N GLN A 200 3.27 2.60 -6.16
CA GLN A 200 3.45 3.82 -6.95
C GLN A 200 4.89 3.91 -7.43
N GLN A 201 5.11 3.92 -8.76
CA GLN A 201 6.46 3.83 -9.35
C GLN A 201 7.27 5.15 -9.37
N GLY A 202 6.72 6.28 -8.90
CA GLY A 202 7.44 7.55 -8.74
C GLY A 202 8.01 8.20 -10.01
N ARG A 203 7.73 7.66 -11.21
CA ARG A 203 8.38 8.05 -12.48
C ARG A 203 7.55 9.00 -13.37
N ASN A 204 6.25 9.14 -13.13
CA ASN A 204 5.30 9.92 -13.95
C ASN A 204 4.16 10.48 -13.06
N PRO A 205 3.34 11.44 -13.55
CA PRO A 205 2.11 11.82 -12.85
C PRO A 205 1.27 10.55 -12.61
N LEU A 206 1.16 10.17 -11.33
CA LEU A 206 0.42 9.02 -10.81
C LEU A 206 0.45 7.74 -11.66
N GLN A 207 1.64 7.17 -11.86
CA GLN A 207 1.77 5.78 -12.30
C GLN A 207 1.61 4.84 -11.10
N ILE A 208 0.46 4.17 -11.04
CA ILE A 208 0.07 3.22 -10.00
C ILE A 208 -0.08 1.83 -10.62
N ASP A 209 0.52 0.84 -9.96
CA ASP A 209 0.44 -0.57 -10.32
C ASP A 209 -0.33 -1.35 -9.25
N GLY A 210 -1.16 -2.28 -9.69
CA GLY A 210 -1.79 -3.27 -8.82
C GLY A 210 -1.01 -4.59 -8.87
N CYS A 211 -0.62 -5.10 -7.71
CA CYS A 211 0.07 -6.39 -7.56
C CYS A 211 -0.83 -7.36 -6.80
N PHE A 212 -1.12 -8.52 -7.40
CA PHE A 212 -2.05 -9.52 -6.87
C PHE A 212 -1.41 -10.89 -6.78
N PHE A 213 -1.45 -11.49 -5.59
CA PHE A 213 -1.18 -12.91 -5.36
C PHE A 213 -2.50 -13.66 -5.35
N CYS A 214 -2.69 -14.59 -6.28
CA CYS A 214 -3.96 -15.33 -6.43
C CYS A 214 -3.74 -16.83 -6.20
N ILE A 215 -4.62 -17.44 -5.41
CA ILE A 215 -4.68 -18.88 -5.19
C ILE A 215 -5.94 -19.41 -5.88
N SER A 216 -5.77 -20.44 -6.70
CA SER A 216 -6.87 -21.06 -7.45
C SER A 216 -7.38 -22.32 -6.75
N SER A 217 -8.70 -22.53 -6.80
CA SER A 217 -9.36 -23.70 -6.23
C SER A 217 -9.08 -24.92 -7.12
N GLY A 218 -8.10 -25.71 -6.74
CA GLY A 218 -7.74 -26.95 -7.44
C GLY A 218 -6.27 -27.24 -7.24
N VAL A 219 -5.95 -28.46 -6.81
CA VAL A 219 -4.58 -28.96 -6.67
C VAL A 219 -3.77 -28.50 -7.89
N ALA A 220 -2.70 -27.75 -7.63
CA ALA A 220 -1.65 -27.54 -8.60
C ALA A 220 -1.09 -28.92 -8.95
N GLY A 221 -1.71 -29.58 -9.93
CA GLY A 221 -1.07 -30.62 -10.71
C GLY A 221 0.07 -29.94 -11.43
N ILE A 222 1.24 -29.97 -10.81
CA ILE A 222 2.52 -29.75 -11.46
C ILE A 222 2.54 -30.71 -12.67
N PRO A 223 2.70 -30.24 -13.92
CA PRO A 223 3.00 -31.15 -15.01
C PRO A 223 4.35 -31.84 -14.80
#